data_AF-A0A3B8M2H8-F1
#
_entry.id   AF-A0A3B8M2H8-F1
#
_cell.length_a   1.000
_cell.length_b   1.000
_cell.length_c   1.000
_cell.angle_alpha   90.00
_cell.angle_beta   90.00
_cell.angle_gamma   90.00
#
_symmetry.space_group_name_H-M   'P 1'
#
loop_
_entity.id
_entity.type
_entity.pdbx_description
1 polymer ?
#
loop_
_entity_poly.entity_id
_entity_poly.type
_entity_poly.pdbx_seq_one_letter_code
_entity_poly.pdbx_strand_id
1 'polypeptide(L)'
;FGWRSRGGFGDFNGDGLCDMVTTDGQGPPDHNRYAAHSAIFVQYRDRRGQRRLKKQQVVTLPDGKPLTNVVGQPAQLIPVDWDRDGLLDLVINHGATLDTAPALVRNIGTRTSPRFDFPRRLKCFGEELSGIAKHGPYYGVGDLDGDRRPDLLACPEMGTYHFFRRTALDVPRRPRFVIGPAED
;
A
#
# COMPACT_ATOMS: atom_id res chain seq x y z
N PHE A 1 -11.29 -2.08 -15.37
CA PHE A 1 -9.98 -2.36 -16.00
C PHE A 1 -8.97 -1.38 -15.42
N GLY A 2 -7.74 -1.81 -15.13
CA GLY A 2 -6.64 -0.96 -14.68
C GLY A 2 -5.35 -1.40 -15.37
N TRP A 3 -4.63 -0.47 -15.99
CA TRP A 3 -3.42 -0.79 -16.73
C TRP A 3 -2.22 -0.83 -15.79
N ARG A 4 -1.42 -1.91 -15.86
CA ARG A 4 -0.24 -2.16 -15.01
C ARG A 4 -0.53 -2.13 -13.49
N SER A 5 -1.80 -2.26 -13.09
CA SER A 5 -2.19 -2.28 -11.69
C SER A 5 -1.77 -3.59 -11.01
N ARG A 6 -1.37 -3.50 -9.75
CA ARG A 6 -1.09 -4.64 -8.88
C ARG A 6 -2.22 -4.80 -7.87
N GLY A 7 -2.84 -5.97 -7.88
CA GLY A 7 -3.70 -6.41 -6.79
C GLY A 7 -2.89 -6.84 -5.57
N GLY A 8 -3.46 -6.62 -4.40
CA GLY A 8 -2.95 -7.06 -3.11
C GLY A 8 -3.66 -8.30 -2.59
N PHE A 9 -2.98 -9.09 -1.77
CA PHE A 9 -3.52 -10.30 -1.16
C PHE A 9 -3.26 -10.30 0.34
N GLY A 10 -4.23 -10.76 1.12
CA GLY A 10 -4.14 -10.82 2.58
C GLY A 10 -5.48 -11.24 3.18
N ASP A 11 -5.52 -11.62 4.45
CA ASP A 11 -6.75 -11.97 5.16
C ASP A 11 -7.40 -10.68 5.72
N PHE A 12 -8.36 -10.14 4.97
CA PHE A 12 -9.00 -8.84 5.24
C PHE A 12 -10.20 -8.95 6.16
N ASN A 13 -10.65 -10.17 6.50
CA ASN A 13 -11.81 -10.39 7.35
C ASN A 13 -11.51 -11.28 8.58
N GLY A 14 -10.31 -11.85 8.69
CA GLY A 14 -9.88 -12.68 9.81
C GLY A 14 -10.35 -14.14 9.74
N ASP A 15 -10.85 -14.62 8.60
CA ASP A 15 -11.36 -15.99 8.46
C ASP A 15 -10.27 -17.02 8.07
N GLY A 16 -9.02 -16.57 7.91
CA GLY A 16 -7.88 -17.39 7.54
C GLY A 16 -7.83 -17.77 6.06
N LEU A 17 -8.73 -17.26 5.22
CA LEU A 17 -8.65 -17.35 3.76
C LEU A 17 -7.87 -16.17 3.18
N CYS A 18 -7.34 -16.38 1.99
CA CYS A 18 -6.62 -15.34 1.26
C CYS A 18 -7.61 -14.48 0.48
N ASP A 19 -7.85 -13.26 0.96
CA ASP A 19 -8.67 -12.27 0.28
C ASP A 19 -7.81 -11.43 -0.69
N MET A 20 -8.46 -10.52 -1.40
CA MET A 20 -7.83 -9.70 -2.43
C MET A 20 -8.30 -8.25 -2.34
N VAL A 21 -7.40 -7.30 -2.57
CA VAL A 21 -7.75 -5.89 -2.79
C VAL A 21 -7.24 -5.47 -4.16
N THR A 22 -8.10 -4.88 -5.00
CA THR A 22 -7.71 -4.45 -6.35
C THR A 22 -8.63 -3.36 -6.86
N THR A 23 -8.32 -2.81 -8.04
CA THR A 23 -9.18 -1.87 -8.74
C THR A 23 -10.59 -2.45 -9.00
N ASP A 24 -11.63 -1.70 -8.70
CA ASP A 24 -13.02 -2.13 -8.87
C ASP A 24 -13.49 -1.96 -10.31
N GLY A 25 -13.42 -3.03 -11.10
CA GLY A 25 -13.86 -3.02 -12.50
C GLY A 25 -15.36 -2.87 -12.71
N GLN A 26 -16.18 -3.00 -11.65
CA GLN A 26 -17.64 -2.78 -11.69
C GLN A 26 -18.03 -1.40 -11.16
N GLY A 27 -17.07 -0.64 -10.64
CA GLY A 27 -17.26 0.73 -10.18
C GLY A 27 -17.25 1.74 -11.33
N PRO A 28 -17.46 3.04 -11.03
CA PRO A 28 -17.39 4.08 -12.03
C PRO A 28 -15.99 4.17 -12.66
N PRO A 29 -15.89 4.52 -13.95
CA PRO A 29 -14.63 4.81 -14.59
C PRO A 29 -14.10 6.20 -14.22
N ASP A 30 -12.78 6.38 -14.28
CA ASP A 30 -12.13 7.67 -14.40
C ASP A 30 -12.26 8.22 -15.83
N HIS A 31 -11.68 9.39 -16.10
CA HIS A 31 -11.77 10.01 -17.43
C HIS A 31 -11.07 9.22 -18.56
N ASN A 32 -10.17 8.28 -18.21
CA ASN A 32 -9.49 7.38 -19.14
C ASN A 32 -10.18 6.02 -19.25
N ARG A 33 -11.37 5.87 -18.66
CA ARG A 33 -12.13 4.61 -18.60
C ARG A 33 -11.48 3.51 -17.77
N TYR A 34 -10.53 3.86 -16.89
CA TYR A 34 -10.01 2.95 -15.88
C TYR A 34 -10.87 2.97 -14.63
N ALA A 35 -10.80 1.93 -13.80
CA ALA A 35 -11.55 1.89 -12.54
C ALA A 35 -11.13 3.05 -11.62
N ALA A 36 -12.08 3.92 -11.25
CA ALA A 36 -11.80 5.11 -10.44
C ALA A 36 -11.41 4.78 -8.98
N HIS A 37 -11.82 3.62 -8.48
CA HIS A 37 -11.65 3.24 -7.08
C HIS A 37 -11.16 1.79 -6.94
N SER A 38 -10.81 1.43 -5.72
CA SER A 38 -10.39 0.07 -5.35
C SER A 38 -11.38 -0.58 -4.38
N ALA A 39 -11.44 -1.91 -4.40
CA ALA A 39 -12.35 -2.69 -3.57
C ALA A 39 -11.66 -3.92 -2.97
N ILE A 40 -12.17 -4.34 -1.81
CA ILE A 40 -11.82 -5.59 -1.15
C ILE A 40 -12.79 -6.67 -1.62
N PHE A 41 -12.22 -7.81 -2.00
CA PHE A 41 -12.89 -9.02 -2.42
C PHE A 41 -12.47 -10.14 -1.48
N VAL A 42 -13.44 -10.75 -0.79
CA VAL A 42 -13.14 -11.82 0.16
C VAL A 42 -13.41 -13.19 -0.43
N GLN A 43 -12.53 -14.13 -0.11
CA GLN A 43 -12.78 -15.53 -0.36
C GLN A 43 -13.79 -16.06 0.65
N TYR A 44 -14.56 -17.06 0.24
CA TYR A 44 -15.44 -17.81 1.13
C TYR A 44 -15.65 -19.21 0.58
N ARG A 45 -16.20 -20.11 1.40
CA ARG A 45 -16.66 -21.43 0.96
C ARG A 45 -18.17 -21.40 0.75
N ASP A 46 -18.63 -21.80 -0.42
CA ASP A 46 -20.06 -21.93 -0.69
C ASP A 46 -20.66 -23.18 -0.02
N ARG A 47 -21.97 -23.41 -0.18
CA ARG A 47 -22.68 -24.56 0.40
C ARG A 47 -22.14 -25.92 -0.05
N ARG A 48 -21.36 -25.97 -1.13
CA ARG A 48 -20.70 -27.18 -1.65
C ARG A 48 -19.23 -27.28 -1.20
N GLY A 49 -18.78 -26.37 -0.33
CA GLY A 49 -17.40 -26.30 0.17
C GLY A 49 -16.40 -25.71 -0.83
N GLN A 50 -16.85 -25.22 -1.99
CA GLN A 50 -15.96 -24.70 -3.03
C GLN A 50 -15.54 -23.27 -2.70
N ARG A 51 -14.26 -22.93 -2.98
CA ARG A 51 -13.77 -21.56 -2.82
C ARG A 51 -14.39 -20.65 -3.87
N ARG A 52 -14.96 -19.55 -3.41
CA ARG A 52 -15.58 -18.50 -4.21
C ARG A 52 -15.03 -17.15 -3.76
N LEU A 53 -15.21 -16.14 -4.61
CA LEU A 53 -14.81 -14.77 -4.33
C LEU A 53 -16.04 -13.87 -4.46
N LYS A 54 -16.19 -12.89 -3.58
CA LYS A 54 -17.22 -11.84 -3.68
C LYS A 54 -16.62 -10.49 -3.34
N LYS A 55 -17.15 -9.42 -3.94
CA LYS A 55 -16.85 -8.06 -3.49
C LYS A 55 -17.44 -7.88 -2.09
N GLN A 56 -16.61 -7.49 -1.12
CA GLN A 56 -17.07 -7.16 0.23
C GLN A 56 -17.41 -5.68 0.32
N GLN A 57 -16.47 -4.80 -0.05
CA GLN A 57 -16.66 -3.36 0.05
C GLN A 57 -15.71 -2.59 -0.89
N VAL A 58 -16.08 -1.36 -1.22
CA VAL A 58 -15.14 -0.37 -1.77
C VAL A 58 -14.21 0.09 -0.64
N VAL A 59 -12.96 0.37 -0.94
CA VAL A 59 -12.03 0.99 0.01
C VAL A 59 -12.47 2.44 0.22
N THR A 60 -12.85 2.79 1.45
CA THR A 60 -13.35 4.13 1.79
C THR A 60 -12.48 4.84 2.83
N LEU A 61 -12.47 6.16 2.72
CA LEU A 61 -11.82 7.11 3.63
C LEU A 61 -12.73 7.44 4.83
N PRO A 62 -12.22 8.16 5.85
CA PRO A 62 -13.01 8.49 7.05
C PRO A 62 -14.28 9.30 6.76
N ASP A 63 -14.30 10.07 5.66
CA ASP A 63 -15.47 10.83 5.22
C ASP A 63 -16.50 9.99 4.43
N GLY A 64 -16.27 8.68 4.32
CA GLY A 64 -17.14 7.74 3.60
C GLY A 64 -16.94 7.73 2.09
N LYS A 65 -16.08 8.60 1.55
CA LYS A 65 -15.80 8.62 0.11
C LYS A 65 -14.87 7.47 -0.27
N PRO A 66 -15.00 6.92 -1.49
CA PRO A 66 -14.03 5.97 -2.01
C PRO A 66 -12.62 6.54 -2.04
N LEU A 67 -11.62 5.70 -1.77
CA LEU A 67 -10.23 5.98 -2.11
C LEU A 67 -10.12 6.01 -3.64
N THR A 68 -9.84 7.19 -4.18
CA THR A 68 -9.68 7.40 -5.63
C THR A 68 -8.29 6.95 -6.08
N ASN A 69 -8.25 6.10 -7.10
CA ASN A 69 -7.01 5.74 -7.77
C ASN A 69 -6.45 6.98 -8.47
N VAL A 70 -5.15 7.20 -8.37
CA VAL A 70 -4.51 8.32 -9.06
C VAL A 70 -4.63 8.10 -10.57
N VAL A 71 -5.28 9.07 -11.22
CA VAL A 71 -5.43 9.11 -12.67
C VAL A 71 -4.06 9.06 -13.36
N GLY A 72 -3.94 8.19 -14.37
CA GLY A 72 -2.71 8.05 -15.15
C GLY A 72 -1.59 7.28 -14.44
N GLN A 73 -1.84 6.75 -13.24
CA GLN A 73 -0.93 5.88 -12.51
C GLN A 73 -1.50 4.46 -12.39
N PRO A 74 -0.65 3.41 -12.44
CA PRO A 74 -1.09 2.09 -12.07
C PRO A 74 -1.46 2.06 -10.59
N ALA A 75 -2.61 1.49 -10.27
CA ALA A 75 -2.98 1.25 -8.88
C ALA A 75 -2.04 0.18 -8.30
N GLN A 76 -1.31 0.53 -7.24
CA GLN A 76 -0.56 -0.42 -6.42
C GLN A 76 -1.28 -0.50 -5.08
N LEU A 77 -1.78 -1.67 -4.71
CA LEU A 77 -2.42 -1.89 -3.41
C LEU A 77 -1.67 -3.01 -2.71
N ILE A 78 -0.85 -2.66 -1.73
CA ILE A 78 0.03 -3.62 -1.06
C ILE A 78 -0.43 -3.74 0.39
N PRO A 79 -1.12 -4.84 0.76
CA PRO A 79 -1.56 -5.08 2.12
C PRO A 79 -0.36 -5.37 3.02
N VAL A 80 -0.32 -4.72 4.17
CA VAL A 80 0.77 -4.90 5.15
C VAL A 80 0.27 -4.46 6.52
N ASP A 81 0.68 -5.15 7.58
CA ASP A 81 0.51 -4.70 8.97
C ASP A 81 1.64 -3.69 9.28
N TRP A 82 1.45 -2.43 8.89
CA TRP A 82 2.54 -1.44 8.87
C TRP A 82 2.92 -1.00 10.28
N ASP A 83 1.94 -0.76 11.15
CA ASP A 83 2.17 -0.32 12.52
C ASP A 83 2.15 -1.46 13.56
N ARG A 84 1.93 -2.70 13.11
CA ARG A 84 1.95 -3.93 13.93
C ARG A 84 0.80 -4.00 14.91
N ASP A 85 -0.34 -3.43 14.55
CA ASP A 85 -1.58 -3.53 15.32
C ASP A 85 -2.41 -4.78 14.95
N GLY A 86 -1.95 -5.56 13.97
CA GLY A 86 -2.62 -6.75 13.48
C GLY A 86 -3.76 -6.47 12.50
N LEU A 87 -3.87 -5.25 11.98
CA LEU A 87 -4.77 -4.88 10.90
C LEU A 87 -3.98 -4.71 9.60
N LEU A 88 -4.58 -5.13 8.48
CA LEU A 88 -3.96 -4.89 7.17
C LEU A 88 -4.19 -3.45 6.74
N ASP A 89 -3.13 -2.66 6.70
CA ASP A 89 -3.02 -1.37 6.03
C ASP A 89 -2.77 -1.54 4.54
N LEU A 90 -2.69 -0.43 3.80
CA LEU A 90 -2.29 -0.41 2.40
C LEU A 90 -1.13 0.55 2.16
N VAL A 91 -0.09 0.07 1.47
CA VAL A 91 0.87 0.95 0.78
C VAL A 91 0.41 1.12 -0.66
N ILE A 92 0.28 2.38 -1.09
CA ILE A 92 -0.24 2.77 -2.41
C ILE A 92 0.67 3.76 -3.15
N ASN A 93 0.42 3.91 -4.46
CA ASN A 93 0.87 5.09 -5.19
C ASN A 93 -0.03 6.30 -4.88
N HIS A 94 0.57 7.46 -4.64
CA HIS A 94 -0.13 8.69 -4.34
C HIS A 94 0.59 9.90 -4.97
N GLY A 95 -0.17 10.90 -5.42
CA GLY A 95 0.38 12.05 -6.15
C GLY A 95 0.47 11.83 -7.66
N ALA A 96 0.52 12.93 -8.42
CA ALA A 96 0.55 12.89 -9.89
C ALA A 96 1.86 12.27 -10.41
N THR A 97 1.92 11.98 -11.71
CA THR A 97 3.03 11.29 -12.37
C THR A 97 4.44 11.77 -12.01
N LEU A 98 4.72 13.08 -12.00
CA LEU A 98 6.07 13.58 -11.66
C LEU A 98 6.29 13.81 -10.15
N ASP A 99 5.25 13.62 -9.36
CA ASP A 99 5.19 13.82 -7.91
C ASP A 99 4.67 12.54 -7.22
N THR A 100 4.86 11.38 -7.87
CA THR A 100 4.35 10.11 -7.33
C THR A 100 5.21 9.71 -6.15
N ALA A 101 4.54 9.36 -5.06
CA ALA A 101 5.12 8.94 -3.81
C ALA A 101 4.45 7.65 -3.32
N PRO A 102 5.14 6.82 -2.51
CA PRO A 102 4.46 5.79 -1.74
C PRO A 102 3.68 6.48 -0.63
N ALA A 103 2.45 6.07 -0.39
CA ALA A 103 1.66 6.52 0.75
C ALA A 103 1.11 5.34 1.54
N LEU A 104 1.09 5.51 2.86
CA LEU A 104 0.41 4.61 3.77
C LEU A 104 -1.06 5.04 3.89
N VAL A 105 -1.95 4.07 3.76
CA VAL A 105 -3.37 4.20 4.06
C VAL A 105 -3.68 3.22 5.18
N ARG A 106 -3.70 3.74 6.41
CA ARG A 106 -3.84 2.91 7.62
C ARG A 106 -5.26 2.41 7.80
N ASN A 107 -5.44 1.17 8.22
CA ASN A 107 -6.73 0.63 8.62
C ASN A 107 -7.07 1.10 10.03
N ILE A 108 -8.03 2.01 10.12
CA ILE A 108 -8.59 2.58 11.35
C ILE A 108 -9.95 1.96 11.72
N GLY A 109 -10.27 0.82 11.10
CA GLY A 109 -11.48 0.06 11.34
C GLY A 109 -11.22 -1.10 12.29
N THR A 110 -11.71 -2.28 11.91
CA THR A 110 -11.45 -3.53 12.62
C THR A 110 -11.03 -4.62 11.64
N ARG A 111 -10.62 -5.77 12.16
CA ARG A 111 -10.26 -6.95 11.35
C ARG A 111 -11.40 -7.42 10.45
N THR A 112 -12.66 -7.30 10.86
CA THR A 112 -13.83 -7.78 10.10
C THR A 112 -14.60 -6.66 9.37
N SER A 113 -14.30 -5.40 9.70
CA SER A 113 -14.87 -4.21 9.08
C SER A 113 -13.76 -3.19 8.84
N PRO A 114 -12.87 -3.43 7.85
CA PRO A 114 -11.75 -2.55 7.58
C PRO A 114 -12.26 -1.17 7.13
N ARG A 115 -11.63 -0.10 7.60
CA ARG A 115 -11.91 1.29 7.21
C ARG A 115 -10.59 2.03 7.15
N PHE A 116 -10.36 2.83 6.13
CA PHE A 116 -9.02 3.35 5.89
C PHE A 116 -8.94 4.86 6.17
N ASP A 117 -7.81 5.29 6.72
CA ASP A 117 -7.48 6.71 6.96
C ASP A 117 -7.13 7.42 5.63
N PHE A 118 -6.96 8.74 5.66
CA PHE A 118 -6.44 9.46 4.50
C PHE A 118 -5.00 9.01 4.17
N PRO A 119 -4.62 8.91 2.88
CA PRO A 119 -3.27 8.57 2.48
C PRO A 119 -2.24 9.56 3.06
N ARG A 120 -1.18 9.03 3.66
CA ARG A 120 -0.03 9.81 4.15
C ARG A 120 1.22 9.37 3.41
N ARG A 121 1.82 10.30 2.67
CA ARG A 121 3.07 10.04 1.93
C ARG A 121 4.15 9.59 2.89
N LEU A 122 4.83 8.50 2.55
CA LEU A 122 5.99 8.02 3.29
C LEU A 122 7.13 9.00 3.14
N LYS A 123 7.89 9.14 4.22
CA LYS A 123 9.03 10.04 4.31
C LYS A 123 10.30 9.23 4.51
N CYS A 124 11.45 9.81 4.21
CA CYS A 124 12.75 9.29 4.61
C CYS A 124 13.53 10.44 5.24
N PHE A 125 13.86 10.31 6.52
CA PHE A 125 14.49 11.38 7.31
C PHE A 125 13.70 12.71 7.26
N GLY A 126 12.37 12.63 7.33
CA GLY A 126 11.47 13.78 7.33
C GLY A 126 11.06 14.32 5.96
N GLU A 127 11.75 13.93 4.89
CA GLU A 127 11.47 14.36 3.52
C GLU A 127 10.55 13.36 2.82
N GLU A 128 9.50 13.83 2.14
CA GLU A 128 8.61 12.94 1.39
C GLU A 128 9.36 12.22 0.26
N LEU A 129 9.06 10.93 0.08
CA LEU A 129 9.57 10.13 -1.02
C LEU A 129 8.84 10.44 -2.33
N SER A 130 8.82 11.71 -2.71
CA SER A 130 8.12 12.23 -3.90
C SER A 130 8.99 12.15 -5.15
N GLY A 131 8.35 11.96 -6.30
CA GLY A 131 9.03 11.92 -7.60
C GLY A 131 9.85 10.64 -7.83
N ILE A 132 9.55 9.57 -7.09
CA ILE A 132 10.35 8.34 -7.16
C ILE A 132 10.06 7.49 -8.41
N ALA A 133 8.99 7.71 -9.18
CA ALA A 133 8.87 7.24 -10.58
C ALA A 133 7.75 7.96 -11.34
N LYS A 134 7.68 7.74 -12.66
CA LYS A 134 6.76 8.43 -13.60
C LYS A 134 5.59 7.55 -14.06
N HIS A 135 5.82 6.28 -14.35
CA HIS A 135 4.86 5.24 -14.75
C HIS A 135 4.55 4.23 -13.64
N GLY A 136 4.69 4.68 -12.39
CA GLY A 136 4.38 3.95 -11.17
C GLY A 136 5.56 3.10 -10.70
N PRO A 137 6.21 3.44 -9.58
CA PRO A 137 7.15 2.52 -8.97
C PRO A 137 6.40 1.27 -8.50
N TYR A 138 7.07 0.12 -8.55
CA TYR A 138 6.60 -1.08 -7.88
C TYR A 138 7.31 -1.17 -6.54
N TYR A 139 6.54 -1.43 -5.49
CA TYR A 139 7.09 -1.59 -4.15
C TYR A 139 7.14 -3.06 -3.75
N GLY A 140 8.25 -3.46 -3.15
CA GLY A 140 8.32 -4.58 -2.23
C GLY A 140 8.15 -4.03 -0.82
N VAL A 141 7.26 -4.62 -0.03
CA VAL A 141 7.05 -4.24 1.37
C VAL A 141 7.09 -5.51 2.22
N GLY A 142 7.85 -5.48 3.30
CA GLY A 142 8.04 -6.62 4.21
C GLY A 142 9.20 -6.39 5.16
N ASP A 143 9.39 -7.28 6.13
CA ASP A 143 10.58 -7.26 6.99
C ASP A 143 11.80 -7.74 6.19
N LEU A 144 12.61 -6.80 5.69
CA LEU A 144 13.73 -7.09 4.78
C LEU A 144 15.08 -7.06 5.50
N ASP A 145 15.14 -6.47 6.70
CA ASP A 145 16.34 -6.40 7.51
C ASP A 145 16.31 -7.26 8.79
N GLY A 146 15.19 -7.93 9.07
CA GLY A 146 15.01 -8.83 10.20
C GLY A 146 14.66 -8.14 11.51
N ASP A 147 14.27 -6.85 11.48
CA ASP A 147 13.89 -6.09 12.68
C ASP A 147 12.40 -6.20 13.07
N ARG A 148 11.67 -7.08 12.39
CA ARG A 148 10.23 -7.34 12.59
C ARG A 148 9.38 -6.11 12.36
N ARG A 149 9.78 -5.22 11.46
CA ARG A 149 8.95 -4.13 10.95
C ARG A 149 9.01 -4.10 9.42
N PRO A 150 7.92 -3.71 8.76
CA PRO A 150 7.94 -3.62 7.30
C PRO A 150 8.83 -2.47 6.82
N ASP A 151 9.79 -2.82 5.97
CA ASP A 151 10.63 -1.95 5.15
C ASP A 151 10.01 -1.71 3.76
N LEU A 152 10.61 -0.79 2.99
CA LEU A 152 10.21 -0.47 1.63
C LEU A 152 11.36 -0.68 0.65
N LEU A 153 11.14 -1.50 -0.38
CA LEU A 153 11.98 -1.58 -1.56
C LEU A 153 11.24 -0.94 -2.73
N ALA A 154 11.73 0.19 -3.24
CA ALA A 154 11.14 0.87 -4.39
C ALA A 154 11.91 0.53 -5.67
N CYS A 155 11.19 0.15 -6.72
CA CYS A 155 11.73 -0.03 -8.07
C CYS A 155 11.24 1.11 -8.97
N PRO A 156 11.98 2.23 -9.08
CA PRO A 156 11.76 3.23 -10.12
C PRO A 156 11.94 2.67 -11.53
N GLU A 157 11.38 3.34 -12.53
CA GLU A 157 11.58 3.01 -13.97
C GLU A 157 13.03 3.15 -14.47
N MET A 158 13.93 3.65 -13.64
CA MET A 158 15.33 3.88 -13.98
C MET A 158 16.19 2.62 -13.85
N GLY A 159 15.58 1.46 -13.57
CA GLY A 159 16.29 0.18 -13.43
C GLY A 159 17.09 0.06 -12.13
N THR A 160 16.88 0.96 -11.18
CA THR A 160 17.48 0.89 -9.83
C THR A 160 16.49 0.32 -8.83
N TYR A 161 17.02 -0.16 -7.71
CA TYR A 161 16.23 -0.56 -6.54
C TYR A 161 16.70 0.24 -5.34
N HIS A 162 15.77 0.97 -4.71
CA HIS A 162 16.06 1.78 -3.53
C HIS A 162 15.49 1.09 -2.31
N PHE A 163 16.37 0.70 -1.39
CA PHE A 163 15.98 0.13 -0.11
C PHE A 163 15.85 1.24 0.95
N PHE A 164 14.69 1.29 1.61
CA PHE A 164 14.42 2.18 2.72
C PHE A 164 14.03 1.35 3.94
N ARG A 165 14.94 1.33 4.91
CA ARG A 165 14.69 0.73 6.22
C ARG A 165 13.58 1.47 6.96
N ARG A 166 12.72 0.76 7.67
CA ARG A 166 11.63 1.33 8.46
C ARG A 166 12.08 2.43 9.42
N THR A 167 13.22 2.24 10.10
CA THR A 167 13.80 3.28 10.98
C THR A 167 13.99 4.61 10.26
N ALA A 168 14.51 4.61 9.02
CA ALA A 168 14.74 5.82 8.25
C ALA A 168 13.41 6.48 7.82
N LEU A 169 12.36 5.67 7.65
CA LEU A 169 11.04 6.15 7.29
C LEU A 169 10.31 6.84 8.45
N ASP A 170 10.56 6.38 9.67
CA ASP A 170 9.90 6.89 10.88
C ASP A 170 10.60 8.14 11.45
N VAL A 171 11.92 8.28 11.30
CA VAL A 171 12.65 9.40 11.91
C VAL A 171 12.50 10.71 11.11
N PRO A 172 12.35 11.86 11.78
CA PRO A 172 12.12 13.14 11.11
C PRO A 172 13.39 13.77 10.53
N ARG A 173 14.57 13.22 10.81
CA ARG A 173 15.86 13.71 10.31
C ARG A 173 16.92 12.64 10.40
N ARG A 174 18.00 12.78 9.62
CA ARG A 174 19.17 11.89 9.70
C ARG A 174 19.77 11.91 11.11
N PRO A 175 20.15 10.74 11.66
CA PRO A 175 20.90 10.70 12.91
C PRO A 175 22.23 11.41 12.74
N ARG A 176 22.68 12.09 13.80
CA ARG A 176 24.05 12.61 13.89
C ARG A 176 24.90 11.55 14.58
N PHE A 177 26.09 11.30 14.07
CA PHE A 177 27.04 10.36 14.65
C PHE A 177 28.45 10.98 14.63
N VAL A 178 29.28 10.52 15.56
CA VAL A 178 30.72 10.80 15.58
C VAL A 178 31.42 9.46 15.47
N ILE A 179 32.36 9.35 14.54
CA ILE A 179 33.18 8.14 14.39
C ILE A 179 34.34 8.27 15.38
N GLY A 180 34.43 7.34 16.33
CA GLY A 180 35.56 7.26 17.27
C GLY A 180 36.82 6.66 16.62
N PRO A 181 37.97 6.68 17.31
CA PRO A 181 39.12 5.89 16.89
C PRO A 181 38.73 4.40 16.82
N ALA A 182 39.33 3.66 15.88
CA ALA A 182 39.19 2.20 15.86
C ALA A 182 39.82 1.62 17.12
N GLU A 183 39.15 0.66 17.75
CA GLU A 183 39.75 -0.14 18.83
C GLU A 183 40.58 -1.26 18.17
N ASP A 184 41.84 -1.42 18.63
CA ASP A 184 42.78 -2.47 18.19
C ASP A 184 42.38 -3.88 18.67
#